data_AF-A0A7W1A511-F1
#
_entry.id   AF-A0A7W1A511-F1
#
_cell.length_a   1.000
_cell.length_b   1.000
_cell.length_c   1.000
_cell.angle_alpha   90.00
_cell.angle_beta   90.00
_cell.angle_gamma   90.00
#
_symmetry.space_group_name_H-M   'P 1'
#
loop_
_entity.id
_entity.type
_entity.pdbx_description
1 polymer ?
#
loop_
_entity_poly.entity_id
_entity_poly.type
_entity_poly.pdbx_seq_one_letter_code
_entity_poly.pdbx_strand_id
1 'polypeptide(L)'
;GRASMLLDRGGAFIVQTLHPVVAGGDLPYEDGWREGSWTGFSTEFTDPAPWYFRTLESWIRLFREGGLRVMELREPVHPVTRKPASVIFIAERN
;
A
#
# COMPACT_ATOMS: atom_id res chain seq x y z
N GLY A 1 -2.45 5.27 15.55
CA GLY A 1 -1.06 5.52 15.12
C GLY A 1 -0.73 7.00 15.26
N ARG A 2 0.54 7.43 15.22
CA ARG A 2 0.88 8.87 15.38
C ARG A 2 0.28 9.76 14.29
N ALA A 3 0.14 9.26 13.06
CA ALA A 3 -0.39 10.04 11.93
C ALA A 3 -1.83 10.55 12.16
N SER A 4 -2.72 9.74 12.75
CA SER A 4 -4.11 10.16 12.99
C SER A 4 -4.23 11.26 14.04
N MET A 5 -3.24 11.44 14.91
CA MET A 5 -3.22 12.51 15.91
C MET A 5 -2.88 13.88 15.31
N LEU A 6 -2.33 13.91 14.09
CA LEU A 6 -1.97 15.13 13.36
C LEU A 6 -3.10 15.63 12.45
N LEU A 7 -4.24 14.93 12.41
CA LEU A 7 -5.38 15.29 11.58
C LEU A 7 -6.41 16.10 12.37
N ASP A 8 -6.78 17.24 11.80
CA ASP A 8 -7.97 17.99 12.21
C ASP A 8 -9.26 17.19 11.93
N ARG A 9 -10.38 17.62 12.51
CA ARG A 9 -11.70 17.02 12.20
C ARG A 9 -11.99 17.16 10.71
N GLY A 10 -12.33 16.05 10.06
CA GLY A 10 -12.56 15.99 8.61
C GLY A 10 -11.27 15.99 7.77
N GLY A 11 -10.09 15.93 8.40
CA GLY A 11 -8.82 15.78 7.69
C GLY A 11 -8.69 14.41 7.04
N ALA A 12 -8.20 14.40 5.80
CA ALA A 12 -7.95 13.18 5.04
C ALA A 12 -6.51 12.67 5.21
N PHE A 13 -6.37 11.35 5.30
CA PHE A 13 -5.12 10.62 5.25
C PHE A 13 -5.12 9.72 4.02
N ILE A 14 -4.22 10.01 3.08
CA ILE A 14 -4.17 9.36 1.78
C ILE A 14 -2.88 8.55 1.69
N VAL A 15 -3.00 7.25 1.41
CA VAL A 15 -1.86 6.35 1.20
C VAL A 15 -1.96 5.73 -0.17
N GLN A 16 -0.95 5.94 -1.01
CA GLN A 16 -0.75 5.18 -2.23
C GLN A 16 0.38 4.16 -2.02
N THR A 17 0.13 2.90 -2.35
CA THR A 17 1.12 1.82 -2.22
C THR A 17 0.97 0.79 -3.35
N LEU A 18 1.90 -0.17 -3.41
CA LEU A 18 1.85 -1.27 -4.37
C LEU A 18 0.56 -2.07 -4.16
N HIS A 19 -0.12 -2.42 -5.26
CA HIS A 19 -1.37 -3.16 -5.18
C HIS A 19 -1.12 -4.61 -4.71
N PRO A 20 -1.62 -5.07 -3.56
CA PRO A 20 -1.26 -6.38 -3.00
C PRO A 20 -1.53 -7.56 -3.94
N VAL A 21 -2.60 -7.49 -4.74
CA VAL A 21 -2.97 -8.55 -5.71
C VAL A 21 -1.95 -8.70 -6.84
N VAL A 22 -1.25 -7.63 -7.21
CA VAL A 22 -0.29 -7.64 -8.33
C VAL A 22 1.15 -7.74 -7.80
N ALA A 23 1.43 -7.13 -6.65
CA ALA A 23 2.75 -7.05 -6.07
C ALA A 23 3.24 -8.36 -5.45
N GLY A 24 2.34 -9.31 -5.15
CA GLY A 24 2.70 -10.61 -4.60
C GLY A 24 3.46 -11.53 -5.56
N GLY A 25 3.40 -11.28 -6.87
CA GLY A 25 3.99 -12.18 -7.87
C GLY A 25 3.47 -13.61 -7.72
N ASP A 26 4.39 -14.58 -7.70
CA ASP A 26 4.08 -16.01 -7.50
C ASP A 26 4.11 -16.43 -6.02
N LEU A 27 4.42 -15.50 -5.10
CA LEU A 27 4.46 -15.80 -3.67
C LEU A 27 3.05 -15.86 -3.06
N PRO A 28 2.87 -16.57 -1.93
CA PRO A 28 1.58 -16.63 -1.26
C PRO A 28 1.05 -15.24 -0.87
N TYR A 29 -0.27 -15.09 -0.95
CA TYR A 29 -0.99 -13.89 -0.54
C TYR A 29 -1.14 -13.82 0.99
N GLU A 30 -0.01 -13.61 1.66
CA GLU A 30 0.10 -13.57 3.13
C GLU A 30 1.09 -12.48 3.56
N ASP A 31 0.82 -11.83 4.68
CA ASP A 31 1.71 -10.81 5.23
C ASP A 31 3.12 -11.38 5.49
N GLY A 32 4.15 -10.62 5.14
CA GLY A 32 5.51 -11.07 5.36
C GLY A 32 6.58 -10.23 4.70
N TRP A 33 7.82 -10.46 5.10
CA TRP A 33 8.97 -9.88 4.43
C TRP A 33 9.10 -10.45 3.01
N ARG A 34 9.46 -9.57 2.09
CA ARG A 34 9.74 -9.85 0.69
C ARG A 34 11.05 -9.17 0.31
N GLU A 35 11.80 -9.80 -0.58
CA GLU A 35 12.98 -9.18 -1.15
C GLU A 35 12.58 -7.95 -1.96
N GLY A 36 13.40 -6.90 -1.88
CA GLY A 36 13.25 -5.76 -2.78
C GLY A 36 13.76 -6.11 -4.17
N SER A 37 13.39 -5.30 -5.16
CA SER A 37 13.94 -5.43 -6.50
C SER A 37 14.13 -4.05 -7.13
N TRP A 38 15.25 -3.86 -7.81
CA TRP A 38 15.51 -2.72 -8.69
C TRP A 38 15.28 -3.05 -10.16
N THR A 39 14.56 -4.15 -10.47
CA THR A 39 14.21 -4.50 -11.85
C THR A 39 13.54 -3.30 -12.53
N GLY A 40 14.10 -2.85 -13.65
CA GLY A 40 13.61 -1.69 -14.39
C GLY A 40 14.33 -0.36 -14.08
N PHE A 41 15.25 -0.34 -13.11
CA PHE A 41 16.15 0.79 -12.85
C PHE A 41 17.54 0.56 -13.49
N SER A 42 18.37 1.60 -13.53
CA SER A 42 19.74 1.49 -14.03
C SER A 42 20.58 0.59 -13.12
N THR A 43 21.72 0.12 -13.63
CA THR A 43 22.68 -0.71 -12.87
C THR A 43 23.33 0.03 -11.69
N GLU A 44 23.10 1.34 -11.57
CA GLU A 44 23.56 2.16 -10.43
C GLU A 44 22.73 1.93 -9.17
N PHE A 45 21.54 1.32 -9.28
CA PHE A 45 20.70 0.95 -8.14
C PHE A 45 21.07 -0.45 -7.67
N THR A 46 21.82 -0.54 -6.57
CA THR A 46 22.23 -1.79 -5.92
C THR A 46 21.52 -1.98 -4.58
N ASP A 47 21.60 -3.18 -4.02
CA ASP A 47 21.18 -3.51 -2.65
C ASP A 47 19.73 -3.14 -2.31
N PRO A 48 18.74 -3.71 -3.01
CA PRO A 48 17.34 -3.38 -2.77
C PRO A 48 16.93 -3.80 -1.36
N ALA A 49 16.42 -2.84 -0.59
CA ALA A 49 15.95 -3.09 0.77
C ALA A 49 14.76 -4.06 0.75
N PRO A 50 14.70 -5.04 1.68
CA PRO A 50 13.52 -5.87 1.84
C PRO A 50 12.33 -5.00 2.27
N TRP A 51 11.14 -5.41 1.89
CA TRP A 51 9.90 -4.70 2.21
C TRP A 51 8.90 -5.66 2.83
N TYR A 52 7.99 -5.12 3.64
CA TYR A 52 6.95 -5.92 4.29
C TYR A 52 5.67 -5.87 3.47
N PHE A 53 5.36 -6.97 2.80
CA PHE A 53 4.10 -7.17 2.10
C PHE A 53 2.95 -7.27 3.10
N ARG A 54 1.84 -6.62 2.77
CA ARG A 54 0.57 -6.77 3.48
C ARG A 54 -0.55 -7.04 2.51
N THR A 55 -1.43 -7.96 2.87
CA THR A 55 -2.71 -8.18 2.20
C THR A 55 -3.60 -6.94 2.31
N LEU A 56 -4.63 -6.87 1.47
CA LEU A 56 -5.62 -5.77 1.53
C LEU A 56 -6.35 -5.75 2.88
N GLU A 57 -6.69 -6.94 3.41
CA GLU A 57 -7.30 -7.07 4.74
C GLU A 57 -6.40 -6.47 5.83
N SER A 58 -5.10 -6.82 5.82
CA SER A 58 -4.14 -6.32 6.79
C SER A 58 -3.93 -4.81 6.70
N TRP A 59 -3.96 -4.24 5.49
CA TRP A 59 -3.99 -2.78 5.32
C TRP A 59 -5.24 -2.18 6.00
N ILE A 60 -6.44 -2.65 5.68
CA ILE A 60 -7.69 -2.13 6.26
C ILE A 60 -7.69 -2.25 7.79
N ARG A 61 -7.23 -3.39 8.33
CA ARG A 61 -7.06 -3.59 9.77
C ARG A 61 -6.10 -2.56 10.36
N LEU A 62 -4.95 -2.30 9.72
CA LEU A 62 -3.97 -1.33 10.18
C LEU A 62 -4.52 0.10 10.23
N PHE A 63 -5.31 0.53 9.24
CA PHE A 63 -5.99 1.82 9.28
C PHE A 63 -6.92 1.92 10.50
N ARG A 64 -7.75 0.88 10.72
CA ARG A 64 -8.70 0.82 11.83
C ARG A 64 -8.01 0.89 13.20
N GLU A 65 -6.99 0.05 13.41
CA GLU A 65 -6.15 0.08 14.62
C GLU A 65 -5.39 1.40 14.77
N GLY A 66 -5.14 2.07 13.63
CA GLY A 66 -4.61 3.41 13.55
C GLY A 66 -5.55 4.52 14.05
N GLY A 67 -6.83 4.24 14.29
CA GLY A 67 -7.85 5.23 14.60
C GLY A 67 -8.36 5.97 13.36
N LEU A 68 -8.23 5.34 12.18
CA LEU A 68 -8.68 5.87 10.90
C LEU A 68 -9.76 4.97 10.32
N ARG A 69 -10.73 5.56 9.62
CA ARG A 69 -11.73 4.83 8.83
C ARG A 69 -11.47 5.09 7.36
N VAL A 70 -11.30 4.00 6.60
CA VAL A 70 -11.16 4.06 5.14
C VAL A 70 -12.52 4.46 4.56
N MET A 71 -12.53 5.57 3.83
CA MET A 71 -13.70 6.16 3.19
C MET A 71 -13.85 5.68 1.76
N GLU A 72 -12.72 5.60 1.06
CA GLU A 72 -12.65 5.29 -0.36
C GLU A 72 -11.38 4.49 -0.64
N LEU A 73 -11.50 3.56 -1.58
CA LEU A 73 -10.40 2.82 -2.15
C LEU A 73 -10.40 3.05 -3.66
N ARG A 74 -9.26 3.44 -4.22
CA ARG A 74 -9.07 3.58 -5.67
C ARG A 74 -7.99 2.62 -6.14
N GLU A 75 -8.23 1.98 -7.27
CA GLU A 75 -7.29 1.05 -7.91
C GLU A 75 -6.97 1.57 -9.32
N PRO A 76 -6.05 2.53 -9.48
CA PRO A 76 -5.63 2.99 -10.80
C PRO A 76 -5.18 1.80 -11.65
N VAL A 77 -5.76 1.66 -12.84
CA VAL A 77 -5.47 0.53 -13.74
C VAL A 77 -4.51 0.97 -14.83
N HIS A 78 -3.47 0.17 -15.08
CA HIS A 78 -2.56 0.42 -16.19
C HIS A 78 -3.32 0.27 -17.53
N PRO A 79 -3.25 1.26 -18.44
CA PRO A 79 -4.11 1.30 -19.63
C PRO A 79 -3.92 0.11 -20.57
N VAL A 80 -2.69 -0.38 -20.71
CA VAL A 80 -2.34 -1.52 -21.59
C VAL A 80 -2.55 -2.87 -20.91
N THR A 81 -1.87 -3.15 -19.79
CA THR A 81 -1.92 -4.47 -19.13
C THR A 81 -3.24 -4.74 -18.41
N ARG A 82 -4.07 -3.72 -18.19
CA ARG A 82 -5.35 -3.79 -17.45
C ARG A 82 -5.22 -4.30 -16.01
N LYS A 83 -3.99 -4.37 -15.48
CA LYS A 83 -3.71 -4.69 -14.07
C LYS A 83 -3.72 -3.43 -13.21
N PRO A 84 -4.12 -3.51 -11.93
CA PRO A 84 -3.92 -2.43 -10.98
C PRO A 84 -2.44 -2.02 -10.90
N ALA A 85 -2.16 -0.73 -11.05
CA ALA A 85 -0.82 -0.17 -10.89
C ALA A 85 -0.50 0.14 -9.43
N SER A 86 -1.52 0.48 -8.64
CA SER A 86 -1.41 0.78 -7.22
C SER A 86 -2.76 0.60 -6.54
N VAL A 87 -2.76 0.64 -5.21
CA VAL A 87 -3.97 0.89 -4.41
C VAL A 87 -3.81 2.23 -3.70
N ILE A 88 -4.87 3.03 -3.67
CA ILE A 88 -4.95 4.30 -2.97
C ILE A 88 -6.06 4.19 -1.92
N PHE A 89 -5.68 4.32 -0.66
CA PHE A 89 -6.61 4.42 0.46
C PHE A 89 -6.82 5.89 0.81
N ILE A 90 -8.08 6.31 0.91
CA ILE A 90 -8.46 7.62 1.44
C ILE A 90 -9.20 7.35 2.75
N ALA A 91 -8.64 7.82 3.85
CA ALA A 91 -9.17 7.59 5.18
C ALA A 91 -9.32 8.89 5.95
N GLU A 92 -10.18 8.89 6.95
CA GLU A 92 -10.39 10.01 7.86
C GLU A 92 -10.17 9.56 9.30
N ARG A 93 -9.89 10.51 10.18
CA ARG A 93 -9.85 10.26 11.61
C ARG A 93 -11.24 9.87 12.13
N ASN A 94 -11.29 8.79 12.90
CA ASN A 94 -12.50 8.42 13.67
C ASN A 94 -12.84 9.44 14.74
#